data_AF-A0A7G2IV30-F1
#
_entry.id   AF-A0A7G2IV30-F1
#
_cell.length_a   1.000
_cell.length_b   1.000
_cell.length_c   1.000
_cell.angle_alpha   90.00
_cell.angle_beta   90.00
_cell.angle_gamma   90.00
#
_symmetry.space_group_name_H-M   'P 1'
#
loop_
_entity.id
_entity.type
_entity.pdbx_description
1 polymer ?
#
loop_
_entity_poly.entity_id
_entity_poly.type
_entity_poly.pdbx_seq_one_letter_code
_entity_poly.pdbx_strand_id
1 'polypeptide(L)'
;MTKYEGAIDEFDKYLIPVTPDDKAWQESIKTALALSAAGVPKSKIVLLPNRIKATPQEDIASVYEWAKDSKKASIHKDAAVFESEIYEYLAYHKISFEELLAEDPETFKAKAKSCTDADERAAAARRYRWMKLALPVKRNLDRTFEILTAE
;
A
#
# COMPACT_ATOMS: atom_id res chain seq x y z
N MET A 1 -26.10 23.20 1.74
CA MET A 1 -25.83 22.42 0.53
C MET A 1 -24.34 22.42 0.28
N THR A 2 -23.67 21.37 0.73
CA THR A 2 -22.26 21.13 0.43
C THR A 2 -22.15 20.66 -1.01
N LYS A 3 -21.16 21.14 -1.76
CA LYS A 3 -20.83 20.79 -3.16
C LYS A 3 -20.58 19.29 -3.45
N TYR A 4 -20.90 18.40 -2.51
CA TYR A 4 -20.65 16.96 -2.52
C TYR A 4 -21.92 16.12 -2.24
N GLU A 5 -23.09 16.78 -2.15
CA GLU A 5 -24.37 16.12 -1.92
C GLU A 5 -24.66 15.14 -3.08
N GLY A 6 -24.78 13.84 -2.78
CA GLY A 6 -24.92 12.74 -3.75
C GLY A 6 -23.63 11.96 -4.04
N ALA A 7 -22.50 12.65 -4.24
CA ALA A 7 -21.20 11.99 -4.52
C ALA A 7 -20.67 11.18 -3.32
N ILE A 8 -21.15 11.51 -2.11
CA ILE A 8 -20.75 10.85 -0.86
C ILE A 8 -21.21 9.38 -0.80
N ASP A 9 -22.32 9.06 -1.47
CA ASP A 9 -22.93 7.73 -1.45
C ASP A 9 -22.40 6.79 -2.55
N GLU A 10 -21.68 7.33 -3.55
CA GLU A 10 -21.18 6.56 -4.70
C GLU A 10 -20.04 5.59 -4.35
N PHE A 11 -19.32 5.86 -3.26
CA PHE A 11 -18.18 5.04 -2.86
C PHE A 11 -18.56 4.09 -1.72
N ASP A 12 -18.16 2.82 -1.84
CA ASP A 12 -18.30 1.83 -0.77
C ASP A 12 -17.34 2.14 0.38
N LYS A 13 -16.10 2.51 0.05
CA LYS A 13 -15.04 2.85 1.02
C LYS A 13 -14.17 4.01 0.52
N TYR A 14 -13.80 4.88 1.45
CA TYR A 14 -12.81 5.94 1.31
C TYR A 14 -11.54 5.51 2.02
N LEU A 15 -10.57 5.03 1.23
CA LEU A 15 -9.28 4.59 1.75
C LEU A 15 -8.31 5.76 1.85
N ILE A 16 -7.88 6.08 3.06
CA ILE A 16 -6.95 7.18 3.34
C ILE A 16 -5.61 6.58 3.75
N PRO A 17 -4.56 6.64 2.90
CA PRO A 17 -3.24 6.19 3.30
C PRO A 17 -2.67 7.08 4.42
N VAL A 18 -2.00 6.46 5.37
CA VAL A 18 -1.37 7.12 6.52
C VAL A 18 0.06 6.64 6.63
N THR A 19 1.01 7.57 6.44
CA THR A 19 2.44 7.27 6.60
C THR A 19 2.94 7.68 7.99
N PRO A 20 4.04 7.07 8.48
CA PRO A 20 4.60 7.39 9.80
C PRO A 20 5.11 8.83 9.97
N ASP A 21 5.34 9.57 8.88
CA ASP A 21 5.78 10.97 8.94
C ASP A 21 4.75 11.88 9.65
N ASP A 22 5.20 12.63 10.66
CA ASP A 22 4.36 13.42 11.57
C ASP A 22 3.39 14.38 10.88
N LYS A 23 3.85 15.02 9.79
CA LYS A 23 3.01 15.96 9.04
C LYS A 23 1.97 15.23 8.19
N ALA A 24 2.28 14.03 7.71
CA ALA A 24 1.43 13.32 6.77
C ALA A 24 0.20 12.74 7.46
N TRP A 25 0.34 12.13 8.65
CA TRP A 25 -0.82 11.55 9.32
C TRP A 25 -1.81 12.59 9.85
N GLN A 26 -1.36 13.80 10.20
CA GLN A 26 -2.25 14.91 10.56
C GLN A 26 -3.17 15.32 9.40
N GLU A 27 -2.64 15.35 8.17
CA GLU A 27 -3.44 15.64 6.97
C GLU A 27 -4.42 14.49 6.66
N SER A 28 -4.02 13.23 6.87
CA SER A 28 -4.92 12.08 6.76
C SER A 28 -6.09 12.17 7.75
N ILE A 29 -5.84 12.60 8.99
CA ILE A 29 -6.88 12.82 10.00
C ILE A 29 -7.81 13.97 9.58
N LYS A 30 -7.28 15.09 9.10
CA LYS A 30 -8.11 16.20 8.60
C LYS A 30 -9.02 15.74 7.47
N THR A 31 -8.51 14.89 6.58
CA THR A 31 -9.30 14.28 5.50
C THR A 31 -10.44 13.42 6.05
N ALA A 32 -10.15 12.55 7.03
CA ALA A 32 -11.17 11.74 7.69
C ALA A 32 -12.24 12.58 8.41
N LEU A 33 -11.84 13.67 9.08
CA LEU A 33 -12.75 14.61 9.71
C LEU A 33 -13.63 15.34 8.69
N ALA A 34 -13.06 15.76 7.56
CA ALA A 34 -13.81 16.42 6.49
C ALA A 34 -14.87 15.48 5.88
N LEU A 35 -14.51 14.21 5.63
CA LEU A 35 -15.46 13.20 5.16
C LEU A 35 -16.58 12.94 6.17
N SER A 36 -16.23 12.81 7.46
CA SER A 36 -17.25 12.63 8.50
C SER A 36 -18.16 13.85 8.65
N ALA A 37 -17.61 15.07 8.56
CA ALA A 37 -18.40 16.31 8.59
C ALA A 37 -19.30 16.46 7.36
N ALA A 38 -18.91 15.87 6.23
CA ALA A 38 -19.73 15.80 5.02
C ALA A 38 -20.87 14.75 5.12
N GLY A 39 -20.86 13.90 6.15
CA GLY A 39 -21.91 12.89 6.38
C GLY A 39 -21.52 11.47 5.98
N VAL A 40 -20.27 11.22 5.57
CA VAL A 40 -19.79 9.88 5.26
C VAL A 40 -19.80 9.01 6.53
N PRO A 41 -20.44 7.82 6.53
CA PRO A 41 -20.44 6.93 7.69
C PRO A 41 -19.04 6.46 8.06
N LYS A 42 -18.76 6.29 9.36
CA LYS A 42 -17.48 5.76 9.88
C LYS A 42 -17.06 4.45 9.19
N SER A 43 -18.02 3.57 8.92
CA SER A 43 -17.78 2.26 8.28
C SER A 43 -17.18 2.39 6.87
N LYS A 44 -17.40 3.52 6.20
CA LYS A 44 -16.85 3.81 4.87
C LYS A 44 -15.50 4.52 4.94
N ILE A 45 -15.13 5.18 6.04
CA ILE A 45 -13.85 5.91 6.14
C ILE A 45 -12.79 5.00 6.75
N VAL A 46 -11.83 4.55 5.93
CA VAL A 46 -10.82 3.56 6.34
C VAL A 46 -9.43 4.17 6.25
N LEU A 47 -8.72 4.23 7.38
CA LEU A 47 -7.31 4.58 7.42
C LEU A 47 -6.46 3.35 7.08
N LEU A 48 -5.53 3.51 6.13
CA LEU A 48 -4.59 2.46 5.71
C LEU A 48 -3.18 2.82 6.19
N PRO A 49 -2.60 2.06 7.14
CA PRO A 49 -1.16 2.12 7.42
C PRO A 49 -0.36 1.90 6.13
N ASN A 50 0.43 2.90 5.73
CA ASN A 50 1.17 2.91 4.47
C ASN A 50 2.64 3.29 4.71
N ARG A 51 3.56 2.71 3.94
CA ARG A 51 5.02 2.88 4.13
C ARG A 51 5.48 2.56 5.55
N ILE A 52 4.91 1.51 6.14
CA ILE A 52 5.28 1.03 7.47
C ILE A 52 6.66 0.38 7.40
N LYS A 53 7.56 0.72 8.33
CA LYS A 53 8.95 0.25 8.37
C LYS A 53 9.11 -0.99 9.24
N ALA A 54 8.53 -0.96 10.44
CA ALA A 54 8.64 -2.03 11.42
C ALA A 54 7.28 -2.68 11.65
N THR A 55 6.45 -2.05 12.48
CA THR A 55 5.10 -2.53 12.77
C THR A 55 4.12 -1.34 12.76
N PRO A 56 2.89 -1.50 12.27
CA PRO A 56 1.90 -0.42 12.30
C PRO A 56 1.62 0.09 13.72
N GLN A 57 1.72 -0.79 14.71
CA GLN A 57 1.45 -0.49 16.12
C GLN A 57 2.51 0.43 16.73
N GLU A 58 3.75 0.37 16.23
CA GLU A 58 4.84 1.24 16.65
C GLU A 58 4.88 2.52 15.78
N ASP A 59 4.82 2.35 14.46
CA ASP A 59 5.07 3.44 13.51
C ASP A 59 3.95 4.47 13.45
N ILE A 60 2.70 4.10 13.79
CA ILE A 60 1.53 5.00 13.75
C ILE A 60 0.60 4.80 14.97
N ALA A 61 1.16 4.53 16.14
CA ALA A 61 0.42 4.28 17.38
C ALA A 61 -0.69 5.33 17.65
N SER A 62 -0.36 6.61 17.54
CA SER A 62 -1.28 7.73 17.79
C SER A 62 -2.48 7.76 16.82
N VAL A 63 -2.33 7.20 15.62
CA VAL A 63 -3.42 7.11 14.64
C VAL A 63 -4.44 6.05 15.07
N TYR A 64 -3.96 4.91 15.61
CA TYR A 64 -4.84 3.89 16.18
C TYR A 64 -5.61 4.41 17.39
N GLU A 65 -4.94 5.14 18.28
CA GLU A 65 -5.57 5.79 19.44
C GLU A 65 -6.63 6.80 18.99
N TRP A 66 -6.29 7.68 18.05
CA TRP A 66 -7.23 8.66 17.50
C TRP A 66 -8.46 8.00 16.84
N ALA A 67 -8.27 6.94 16.05
CA ALA A 67 -9.37 6.25 15.38
C ALA A 67 -10.32 5.57 16.38
N LYS A 68 -9.76 5.04 17.47
CA LYS A 68 -10.50 4.45 18.59
C LYS A 68 -11.34 5.50 19.32
N ASP A 69 -10.73 6.64 19.66
CA ASP A 69 -11.36 7.67 20.50
C ASP A 69 -12.36 8.53 19.73
N SER A 70 -12.00 8.97 18.53
CA SER A 70 -12.84 9.83 17.71
C SER A 70 -14.09 9.11 17.18
N LYS A 71 -13.97 7.80 16.94
CA LYS A 71 -14.97 6.97 16.24
C LYS A 71 -15.37 7.56 14.88
N LYS A 72 -14.48 8.31 14.22
CA LYS A 72 -14.74 8.98 12.93
C LYS A 72 -14.27 8.17 11.72
N ALA A 73 -13.28 7.30 11.90
CA ALA A 73 -12.78 6.38 10.89
C ALA A 73 -12.51 4.99 11.50
N SER A 74 -12.35 3.97 10.66
CA SER A 74 -11.84 2.66 11.04
C SER A 74 -10.39 2.48 10.61
N ILE A 75 -9.66 1.59 11.28
CA ILE A 75 -8.30 1.19 10.95
C ILE A 75 -8.14 -0.29 11.32
N HIS A 76 -7.59 -1.09 10.42
CA HIS A 76 -7.38 -2.52 10.63
C HIS A 76 -5.94 -2.80 11.06
N LYS A 77 -5.75 -3.52 12.17
CA LYS A 77 -4.42 -3.82 12.72
C LYS A 77 -3.57 -4.74 11.85
N ASP A 78 -4.24 -5.55 11.04
CA ASP A 78 -3.61 -6.56 10.18
C ASP A 78 -3.49 -6.11 8.72
N ALA A 79 -3.99 -4.91 8.37
CA ALA A 79 -3.93 -4.35 7.04
C ALA A 79 -2.90 -3.23 7.02
N ALA A 80 -1.75 -3.47 6.38
CA ALA A 80 -0.68 -2.49 6.30
C ALA A 80 0.16 -2.72 5.05
N VAL A 81 0.52 -1.63 4.38
CA VAL A 81 1.49 -1.63 3.29
C VAL A 81 2.86 -1.26 3.85
N PHE A 82 3.80 -2.20 3.77
CA PHE A 82 5.17 -1.96 4.23
C PHE A 82 5.99 -1.17 3.22
N GLU A 83 6.97 -0.43 3.72
CA GLU A 83 7.94 0.26 2.87
C GLU A 83 8.81 -0.74 2.10
N SER A 84 9.00 -0.49 0.81
CA SER A 84 9.87 -1.30 -0.04
C SER A 84 10.33 -0.51 -1.26
N GLU A 85 11.61 -0.66 -1.62
CA GLU A 85 12.21 -0.07 -2.83
C GLU A 85 11.56 -0.59 -4.13
N ILE A 86 10.82 -1.70 -4.09
CA ILE A 86 10.15 -2.24 -5.28
C ILE A 86 9.13 -1.26 -5.85
N TYR A 87 8.45 -0.47 -5.01
CA TYR A 87 7.46 0.50 -5.48
C TYR A 87 8.10 1.60 -6.33
N GLU A 88 9.30 2.05 -5.94
CA GLU A 88 10.06 3.04 -6.71
C GLU A 88 10.55 2.45 -8.04
N TYR A 89 11.02 1.20 -8.02
CA TYR A 89 11.41 0.49 -9.23
C TYR A 89 10.25 0.35 -10.23
N LEU A 90 9.09 -0.12 -9.75
CA LEU A 90 7.88 -0.27 -10.57
C LEU A 90 7.42 1.08 -11.15
N ALA A 91 7.41 2.14 -10.33
CA ALA A 91 7.04 3.48 -10.76
C ALA A 91 8.00 4.06 -11.81
N TYR A 92 9.31 3.91 -11.61
CA TYR A 92 10.33 4.37 -12.56
C TYR A 92 10.21 3.67 -13.92
N HIS A 93 9.97 2.36 -13.91
CA HIS A 93 9.81 1.55 -15.12
C HIS A 93 8.39 1.56 -15.69
N LYS A 94 7.41 2.15 -14.99
CA LYS A 94 5.99 2.19 -15.35
C LYS A 94 5.40 0.80 -15.62
N ILE A 95 5.76 -0.16 -14.79
CA ILE A 95 5.26 -1.54 -14.87
C ILE A 95 4.52 -1.93 -13.58
N SER A 96 3.60 -2.88 -13.67
CA SER A 96 2.89 -3.44 -12.52
C SER A 96 3.63 -4.63 -11.90
N PHE A 97 3.13 -5.12 -10.75
CA PHE A 97 3.60 -6.37 -10.15
C PHE A 97 3.35 -7.56 -11.08
N GLU A 98 2.20 -7.58 -11.75
CA GLU A 98 1.80 -8.61 -12.71
C GLU A 98 2.78 -8.65 -13.88
N GLU A 99 3.17 -7.49 -14.42
CA GLU A 99 4.15 -7.42 -15.51
C GLU A 99 5.56 -7.83 -15.08
N LEU A 100 5.98 -7.46 -13.85
CA LEU A 100 7.28 -7.86 -13.33
C LEU A 100 7.36 -9.36 -13.05
N LEU A 101 6.25 -9.96 -12.59
CA LEU A 101 6.15 -11.34 -12.13
C LEU A 101 5.48 -12.28 -13.14
N ALA A 102 5.28 -11.83 -14.38
CA ALA A 102 4.66 -12.62 -15.45
C ALA A 102 5.48 -13.88 -15.81
N GLU A 103 6.79 -13.83 -15.59
CA GLU A 103 7.72 -14.93 -15.82
C GLU A 103 8.25 -15.51 -14.50
N ASP A 104 8.76 -16.73 -14.54
CA ASP A 104 9.38 -17.37 -13.37
C ASP A 104 10.75 -16.71 -13.05
N PRO A 105 10.98 -16.23 -11.81
CA PRO A 105 12.29 -15.75 -11.38
C PRO A 105 13.43 -16.75 -11.67
N GLU A 106 13.19 -18.05 -11.56
CA GLU A 106 14.23 -19.05 -11.77
C GLU A 106 14.72 -19.09 -13.24
N THR A 107 13.91 -18.68 -14.22
CA THR A 107 14.34 -18.51 -15.61
C THR A 107 15.42 -17.44 -15.74
N PHE A 108 15.24 -16.28 -15.07
CA PHE A 108 16.24 -15.20 -15.08
C PHE A 108 17.53 -15.58 -14.34
N LYS A 109 17.41 -16.37 -13.27
CA LYS A 109 18.56 -16.93 -12.56
C LYS A 109 19.34 -17.93 -13.43
N ALA A 110 18.65 -18.78 -14.18
CA ALA A 110 19.28 -19.70 -15.13
C ALA A 110 19.98 -18.92 -16.25
N LYS A 111 19.30 -17.93 -16.85
CA LYS A 111 19.88 -17.03 -17.86
C LYS A 111 21.13 -16.32 -17.35
N ALA A 112 21.12 -15.81 -16.12
CA ALA A 112 22.29 -15.18 -15.51
C ALA A 112 23.47 -16.14 -15.27
N LYS A 113 23.24 -17.46 -15.21
CA LYS A 113 24.32 -18.46 -15.06
C LYS A 113 24.89 -18.92 -16.40
N SER A 114 24.05 -19.01 -17.43
CA SER A 114 24.45 -19.52 -18.75
C SER A 114 24.92 -18.42 -19.70
N CYS A 115 24.57 -17.16 -19.45
CA CYS A 115 24.95 -16.04 -20.31
C CYS A 115 26.45 -15.74 -20.20
N THR A 116 27.12 -15.69 -21.34
CA THR A 116 28.54 -15.35 -21.47
C THR A 116 28.77 -13.85 -21.62
N ASP A 117 27.76 -13.10 -22.09
CA ASP A 117 27.81 -11.66 -22.18
C ASP A 117 27.64 -11.00 -20.80
N ALA A 118 28.52 -10.05 -20.48
CA ALA A 118 28.58 -9.46 -19.14
C ALA A 118 27.34 -8.58 -18.84
N ASP A 119 26.83 -7.86 -19.83
CA ASP A 119 25.73 -6.91 -19.68
C ASP A 119 24.40 -7.63 -19.59
N GLU A 120 24.16 -8.62 -20.46
CA GLU A 120 22.98 -9.47 -20.41
C GLU A 120 22.92 -10.29 -19.12
N ARG A 121 24.07 -10.80 -18.65
CA ARG A 121 24.18 -11.47 -17.36
C ARG A 121 23.80 -10.55 -16.21
N ALA A 122 24.32 -9.32 -16.22
CA ALA A 122 24.02 -8.32 -15.19
C ALA A 122 22.53 -7.92 -15.19
N ALA A 123 21.93 -7.75 -16.38
CA ALA A 123 20.52 -7.46 -16.54
C ALA A 123 19.63 -8.59 -16.00
N ALA A 124 19.94 -9.85 -16.36
CA ALA A 124 19.20 -11.02 -15.89
C ALA A 124 19.29 -11.18 -14.36
N ALA A 125 20.48 -11.01 -13.78
CA ALA A 125 20.66 -11.04 -12.33
C ALA A 125 19.90 -9.92 -11.62
N ARG A 126 19.87 -8.72 -12.21
CA ARG A 126 19.12 -7.57 -11.68
C ARG A 126 17.61 -7.84 -11.71
N ARG A 127 17.08 -8.33 -12.83
CA ARG A 127 15.67 -8.71 -12.98
C ARG A 127 15.27 -9.75 -11.93
N TYR A 128 16.07 -10.81 -11.76
CA TYR A 128 15.85 -11.83 -10.74
C TYR A 128 15.74 -11.25 -9.32
N ARG A 129 16.67 -10.34 -8.95
CA ARG A 129 16.62 -9.69 -7.63
C ARG A 129 15.33 -8.92 -7.40
N TRP A 130 14.91 -8.10 -8.38
CA TRP A 130 13.65 -7.35 -8.29
C TRP A 130 12.44 -8.25 -8.17
N MET A 131 12.39 -9.35 -8.93
CA MET A 131 11.30 -10.32 -8.81
C MET A 131 11.25 -10.99 -7.43
N LYS A 132 12.40 -11.38 -6.86
CA LYS A 132 12.45 -11.98 -5.51
C LYS A 132 12.02 -10.99 -4.43
N LEU A 133 12.34 -9.71 -4.60
CA LEU A 133 11.89 -8.66 -3.71
C LEU A 133 10.38 -8.38 -3.85
N ALA A 134 9.87 -8.41 -5.09
CA ALA A 134 8.47 -8.13 -5.39
C ALA A 134 7.50 -9.18 -4.82
N LEU A 135 7.88 -10.46 -4.81
CA LEU A 135 7.01 -11.56 -4.35
C LEU A 135 6.43 -11.39 -2.93
N PRO A 136 7.21 -11.18 -1.86
CA PRO A 136 6.66 -10.94 -0.53
C PRO A 136 5.85 -9.63 -0.44
N VAL A 137 6.26 -8.59 -1.17
CA VAL A 137 5.57 -7.29 -1.17
C VAL A 137 4.20 -7.40 -1.84
N LYS A 138 4.11 -8.07 -2.99
CA LYS A 138 2.83 -8.35 -3.65
C LYS A 138 1.90 -9.14 -2.75
N ARG A 139 2.40 -10.20 -2.10
CA ARG A 139 1.60 -10.99 -1.14
C ARG A 139 1.07 -10.15 0.02
N ASN A 140 1.87 -9.20 0.53
CA ASN A 140 1.41 -8.26 1.55
C ASN A 140 0.32 -7.32 1.01
N LEU A 141 0.49 -6.79 -0.20
CA LEU A 141 -0.48 -5.91 -0.84
C LEU A 141 -1.81 -6.63 -1.10
N ASP A 142 -1.75 -7.85 -1.68
CA ASP A 142 -2.91 -8.70 -1.94
C ASP A 142 -3.66 -9.02 -0.63
N ARG A 143 -2.94 -9.46 0.41
CA ARG A 143 -3.53 -9.72 1.73
C ARG A 143 -4.17 -8.47 2.34
N THR A 144 -3.52 -7.32 2.20
CA THR A 144 -4.06 -6.05 2.70
C THR A 144 -5.34 -5.70 1.98
N PHE A 145 -5.38 -5.86 0.66
CA PHE A 145 -6.59 -5.68 -0.14
C PHE A 145 -7.72 -6.61 0.33
N GLU A 146 -7.45 -7.91 0.46
CA GLU A 146 -8.42 -8.91 0.94
C GLU A 146 -9.01 -8.54 2.30
N ILE A 147 -8.18 -8.14 3.27
CA ILE A 147 -8.64 -7.72 4.61
C ILE A 147 -9.55 -6.50 4.52
N LEU A 148 -9.21 -5.54 3.65
CA LEU A 148 -9.96 -4.29 3.50
C LEU A 148 -11.26 -4.48 2.70
N THR A 149 -11.38 -5.52 1.88
CA THR A 149 -12.57 -5.80 1.08
C THR A 149 -13.40 -6.96 1.59
N ALA A 150 -12.92 -7.71 2.59
CA ALA A 150 -13.72 -8.73 3.27
C ALA A 150 -14.97 -8.09 3.90
N GLU A 151 -16.14 -8.67 3.58
CA GLU A 151 -17.46 -8.30 4.12
C GLU A 151 -17.76 -9.07 5.41
#